data_AF-A0A4R4F6J5-F1
#
_entry.id   AF-A0A4R4F6J5-F1
#
_cell.length_a   1.000
_cell.length_b   1.000
_cell.length_c   1.000
_cell.angle_alpha   90.00
_cell.angle_beta   90.00
_cell.angle_gamma   90.00
#
_symmetry.space_group_name_H-M   'P 1'
#
loop_
_entity.id
_entity.type
_entity.pdbx_description
1 polymer ?
#
loop_
_entity_poly.entity_id
_entity_poly.type
_entity_poly.pdbx_seq_one_letter_code
_entity_poly.pdbx_strand_id
1 'polypeptide(L)'
;MTPLPFIDREDAGRRLGLVLAKYRGQRPLVLAIPRGAVPMARVIADALEGDLDVVLVRKLRAPGNPELAIGAVDEQRQVHLAEGAAYVDVDDAYLAGEVAAQMRRLEEQRRRFGRGRPPRPVEGRVVIVVDDGLATGATMAAALRAVRAGRPRRLVCAVPVGSPAAVRQAAALADEVVCLATPSPFRAVGLYYLGFDQVTDEEVERALARRDPDEAVVQREVRIPADDVLLPAELDMPPDPRGLVIFAHGSGSSRHSTRNRAVAAVLQRRGIATLLLDLLTADEDADVASRFDIALLARRLRAAIDWARADRDTARLPLGLFGASTGAAAAVVA
;
A
#
# COMPACT_ATOMS: atom_id res chain seq x y z
N MET A 1 -17.96 2.59 18.91
CA MET A 1 -17.23 1.30 18.87
C MET A 1 -17.08 0.89 17.41
N THR A 2 -15.91 0.42 16.99
CA THR A 2 -15.69 -0.05 15.62
C THR A 2 -16.48 -1.34 15.36
N PRO A 3 -17.27 -1.44 14.28
CA PRO A 3 -17.98 -2.67 13.96
C PRO A 3 -16.98 -3.76 13.58
N LEU A 4 -17.10 -4.91 14.26
CA LEU A 4 -16.36 -6.14 13.99
C LEU A 4 -17.32 -7.18 13.36
N PRO A 5 -16.81 -8.11 12.55
CA PRO A 5 -15.43 -8.20 12.05
C PRO A 5 -15.10 -7.13 11.00
N PHE A 6 -13.81 -6.91 10.73
CA PHE A 6 -13.33 -6.19 9.53
C PHE A 6 -13.57 -7.06 8.29
N ILE A 7 -13.75 -6.43 7.12
CA ILE A 7 -13.91 -7.19 5.87
C ILE A 7 -12.62 -7.94 5.55
N ASP A 8 -11.51 -7.21 5.51
CA ASP A 8 -10.18 -7.73 5.23
C ASP A 8 -9.13 -6.79 5.84
N ARG A 9 -7.84 -7.08 5.59
CA ARG A 9 -6.73 -6.22 6.03
C ARG A 9 -6.77 -4.84 5.39
N GLU A 10 -7.32 -4.70 4.19
CA GLU A 10 -7.39 -3.41 3.50
C GLU A 10 -8.44 -2.50 4.15
N ASP A 11 -9.62 -3.02 4.49
CA ASP A 11 -10.66 -2.35 5.26
C ASP A 11 -10.14 -1.89 6.62
N ALA A 12 -9.45 -2.78 7.35
CA ALA A 12 -8.80 -2.43 8.59
C ALA A 12 -7.77 -1.29 8.42
N GLY A 13 -6.97 -1.34 7.35
CA GLY A 13 -6.01 -0.29 6.98
C GLY A 13 -6.67 1.05 6.68
N ARG A 14 -7.77 1.06 5.91
CA ARG A 14 -8.55 2.28 5.62
C ARG A 14 -9.09 2.91 6.90
N ARG A 15 -9.66 2.11 7.80
CA ARG A 15 -10.19 2.59 9.09
C ARG A 15 -9.09 3.13 9.99
N LEU A 16 -7.93 2.45 10.07
CA LEU A 16 -6.76 2.98 10.78
C LEU A 16 -6.27 4.30 10.18
N GLY A 17 -6.21 4.40 8.85
CA GLY A 17 -5.82 5.62 8.14
C GLY A 17 -6.68 6.82 8.50
N LEU A 18 -8.00 6.63 8.68
CA LEU A 18 -8.92 7.68 9.13
C LEU A 18 -8.58 8.19 10.53
N VAL A 19 -8.32 7.28 11.48
CA VAL A 19 -7.97 7.66 12.87
C VAL A 19 -6.59 8.30 12.95
N LEU A 20 -5.66 7.86 12.10
CA LEU A 20 -4.30 8.38 12.01
C LEU A 20 -4.19 9.68 11.18
N ALA A 21 -5.29 10.20 10.62
CA ALA A 21 -5.29 11.34 9.69
C ALA A 21 -4.59 12.60 10.23
N LYS A 22 -4.51 12.77 11.56
CA LYS A 22 -3.74 13.84 12.22
C LYS A 22 -2.24 13.86 11.87
N TYR A 23 -1.69 12.75 11.37
CA TYR A 23 -0.29 12.64 10.93
C TYR A 23 -0.09 12.93 9.44
N ARG A 24 -1.17 13.15 8.68
CA ARG A 24 -1.09 13.47 7.25
C ARG A 24 -0.32 14.76 7.01
N GLY A 25 0.51 14.79 5.97
CA GLY A 25 1.35 15.95 5.62
C GLY A 25 2.62 16.09 6.47
N GLN A 26 2.79 15.30 7.54
CA GLN A 26 4.02 15.26 8.33
C GLN A 26 5.06 14.28 7.77
N ARG A 27 4.78 13.70 6.60
CA ARG A 27 5.56 12.61 5.97
C ARG A 27 5.94 11.52 6.98
N PRO A 28 4.96 10.89 7.67
CA PRO A 28 5.26 9.84 8.64
C PRO A 28 5.92 8.64 7.96
N LEU A 29 6.73 7.88 8.70
CA LEU A 29 7.23 6.58 8.27
C LEU A 29 6.35 5.49 8.87
N VAL A 30 5.62 4.77 8.02
CA VAL A 30 4.85 3.61 8.42
C VAL A 30 5.75 2.38 8.33
N LEU A 31 5.94 1.68 9.44
CA LEU A 31 6.74 0.46 9.54
C LEU A 31 5.81 -0.72 9.78
N ALA A 32 5.74 -1.63 8.82
CA ALA A 32 4.93 -2.85 8.96
C ALA A 32 5.74 -3.97 9.60
N ILE A 33 5.12 -4.72 10.52
CA ILE A 33 5.62 -6.03 10.97
C ILE A 33 5.24 -7.07 9.91
N PRO A 34 6.19 -7.72 9.22
CA PRO A 34 5.83 -8.67 8.17
C PRO A 34 5.22 -9.98 8.70
N ARG A 35 4.40 -10.66 7.92
CA ARG A 35 4.00 -10.35 6.53
C ARG A 35 2.62 -9.70 6.42
N GLY A 36 1.69 -10.14 7.28
CA GLY A 36 0.27 -9.78 7.20
C GLY A 36 0.02 -8.27 7.15
N ALA A 37 0.78 -7.50 7.92
CA ALA A 37 0.56 -6.07 8.05
C ALA A 37 1.04 -5.25 6.84
N VAL A 38 1.86 -5.77 5.93
CA VAL A 38 2.53 -4.97 4.89
C VAL A 38 1.54 -4.36 3.88
N PRO A 39 0.60 -5.12 3.27
CA PRO A 39 -0.39 -4.54 2.36
C PRO A 39 -1.31 -3.53 3.06
N MET A 40 -1.65 -3.80 4.33
CA MET A 40 -2.44 -2.88 5.16
C MET A 40 -1.68 -1.58 5.45
N ALA A 41 -0.39 -1.68 5.78
CA ALA A 41 0.46 -0.53 6.04
C ALA A 41 0.67 0.34 4.80
N ARG A 42 0.67 -0.26 3.58
CA ARG A 42 0.64 0.50 2.32
C ARG A 42 -0.61 1.40 2.24
N VAL A 43 -1.78 0.86 2.54
CA VAL A 43 -3.03 1.65 2.55
C VAL A 43 -2.95 2.81 3.54
N ILE A 44 -2.38 2.57 4.73
CA ILE A 44 -2.18 3.61 5.75
C ILE A 44 -1.17 4.66 5.27
N ALA A 45 -0.01 4.25 4.75
CA ALA A 45 1.01 5.18 4.26
C ALA A 45 0.47 6.06 3.13
N ASP A 46 -0.26 5.49 2.18
CA ASP A 46 -0.86 6.21 1.05
C ASP A 46 -1.97 7.20 1.49
N ALA A 47 -2.69 6.89 2.58
CA ALA A 47 -3.69 7.79 3.17
C ALA A 47 -3.04 8.96 3.94
N LEU A 48 -1.87 8.73 4.53
CA LEU A 48 -1.13 9.73 5.31
C LEU A 48 -0.11 10.53 4.50
N GLU A 49 0.04 10.23 3.20
CA GLU A 49 1.09 10.79 2.34
C GLU A 49 2.49 10.57 2.97
N GLY A 50 2.67 9.36 3.53
CA GLY A 50 3.87 8.92 4.24
C GLY A 50 4.72 7.93 3.45
N ASP A 51 5.87 7.60 4.03
CA ASP A 51 6.71 6.52 3.55
C ASP A 51 6.25 5.17 4.12
N LEU A 52 6.52 4.09 3.40
CA LEU A 52 6.39 2.72 3.88
C LEU A 52 7.77 2.05 3.89
N ASP A 53 8.02 1.27 4.94
CA ASP A 53 9.07 0.24 5.01
C ASP A 53 8.62 -0.89 5.98
N VAL A 54 9.45 -1.90 6.16
CA VAL A 54 9.28 -2.95 7.16
C VAL A 54 10.14 -2.69 8.39
N VAL A 55 9.66 -3.12 9.55
CA VAL A 55 10.49 -3.30 10.74
C VAL A 55 10.74 -4.79 10.93
N LEU A 56 12.02 -5.18 10.86
CA LEU A 56 12.42 -6.57 11.00
C LEU A 56 13.02 -6.79 12.38
N VAL A 57 12.35 -7.62 13.17
CA VAL A 57 12.81 -8.05 14.49
C VAL A 57 12.64 -9.57 14.62
N ARG A 58 13.54 -10.21 15.36
CA ARG A 58 13.46 -11.64 15.65
C ARG A 58 13.55 -11.87 17.14
N LYS A 59 12.66 -12.70 17.67
CA LYS A 59 12.72 -13.13 19.07
C LYS A 59 13.97 -13.98 19.27
N LEU A 60 14.67 -13.74 20.36
CA LEU A 60 15.71 -14.62 20.88
C LEU A 60 15.03 -15.67 21.74
N ARG A 61 15.27 -16.93 21.41
CA ARG A 61 14.59 -18.08 22.01
C ARG A 61 15.33 -18.55 23.26
N ALA A 62 14.62 -19.11 24.23
CA ALA A 62 15.22 -19.72 25.39
C ALA A 62 15.87 -21.08 25.04
N PRO A 63 16.95 -21.48 25.73
CA PRO A 63 17.50 -22.84 25.64
C PRO A 63 16.41 -23.88 25.91
N GLY A 64 16.29 -24.88 25.02
CA GLY A 64 15.32 -25.97 25.17
C GLY A 64 13.83 -25.59 25.00
N ASN A 65 13.47 -24.30 24.88
CA ASN A 65 12.09 -23.86 24.70
C ASN A 65 11.99 -22.77 23.60
N PRO A 66 11.80 -23.17 22.33
CA PRO A 66 11.70 -22.25 21.20
C PRO A 66 10.54 -21.25 21.26
N GLU A 67 9.48 -21.55 22.02
CA GLU A 67 8.30 -20.69 22.15
C GLU A 67 8.49 -19.59 23.20
N LEU A 68 9.41 -19.80 24.16
CA LEU A 68 9.76 -18.81 25.16
C LEU A 68 10.77 -17.81 24.59
N ALA A 69 10.40 -16.52 24.57
CA ALA A 69 11.28 -15.45 24.13
C ALA A 69 12.00 -14.80 25.31
N ILE A 70 13.33 -14.88 25.33
CA ILE A 70 14.20 -14.21 26.31
C ILE A 70 14.53 -12.76 25.90
N GLY A 71 14.27 -12.42 24.64
CA GLY A 71 14.49 -11.07 24.13
C GLY A 71 14.18 -10.99 22.64
N ALA A 72 14.70 -9.97 21.98
CA ALA A 72 14.68 -9.84 20.54
C ALA A 72 15.97 -9.20 20.03
N VAL A 73 16.27 -9.43 18.76
CA VAL A 73 17.34 -8.78 18.02
C VAL A 73 16.78 -8.06 16.80
N ASP A 74 17.34 -6.89 16.51
CA ASP A 74 17.01 -6.09 15.33
C ASP A 74 18.12 -6.14 14.25
N GLU A 75 17.89 -5.45 13.15
CA GLU A 75 18.80 -5.41 12.01
C GLU A 75 20.14 -4.73 12.32
N GLN A 76 20.21 -3.94 13.38
CA GLN A 76 21.43 -3.28 13.85
C GLN A 76 22.21 -4.15 14.85
N ARG A 77 21.83 -5.43 15.00
CA ARG A 77 22.39 -6.37 15.99
C ARG A 77 22.19 -5.94 17.43
N GLN A 78 21.25 -5.03 17.71
CA GLN A 78 20.96 -4.64 19.07
C GLN A 78 20.05 -5.69 19.72
N VAL A 79 20.46 -6.13 20.91
CA VAL A 79 19.72 -7.11 21.70
C VAL A 79 18.84 -6.38 22.72
N HIS A 80 17.54 -6.69 22.67
CA HIS A 80 16.52 -6.15 23.53
C HIS A 80 15.99 -7.27 24.43
N LEU A 81 16.54 -7.39 25.64
CA LEU A 81 16.13 -8.41 26.60
C LEU A 81 14.71 -8.16 27.12
N ALA A 82 13.96 -9.23 27.36
CA ALA A 82 12.67 -9.16 28.05
C ALA A 82 12.89 -8.99 29.56
N GLU A 83 11.93 -8.39 30.28
CA GLU A 83 12.02 -8.21 31.75
C GLU A 83 12.17 -9.54 32.51
N GLY A 84 11.74 -10.66 31.92
CA GLY A 84 11.89 -12.00 32.49
C GLY A 84 13.18 -12.75 32.09
N ALA A 85 14.05 -12.16 31.26
CA ALA A 85 15.25 -12.83 30.75
C ALA A 85 16.22 -13.23 31.86
N ALA A 86 16.27 -12.44 32.95
CA ALA A 86 17.14 -12.67 34.10
C ALA A 86 16.82 -13.96 34.87
N TYR A 87 15.64 -14.55 34.67
CA TYR A 87 15.22 -15.79 35.34
C TYR A 87 15.49 -17.05 34.49
N VAL A 88 16.03 -16.89 33.28
CA VAL A 88 16.44 -17.99 32.42
C VAL A 88 17.96 -18.08 32.48
N ASP A 89 18.47 -19.25 32.86
CA ASP A 89 19.91 -19.52 32.86
C ASP A 89 20.38 -19.61 31.40
N VAL A 90 20.92 -18.50 30.89
CA VAL A 90 21.40 -18.37 29.53
C VAL A 90 22.86 -17.96 29.60
N ASP A 91 23.74 -18.85 29.19
CA ASP A 91 25.15 -18.51 29.05
C ASP A 91 25.40 -17.59 27.84
N ASP A 92 26.47 -16.80 27.91
CA ASP A 92 26.83 -15.85 26.86
C ASP A 92 27.09 -16.52 25.50
N ALA A 93 27.56 -17.77 25.51
CA ALA A 93 27.87 -18.53 24.30
C ALA A 93 26.59 -18.91 23.53
N TYR A 94 25.55 -19.35 24.24
CA TYR A 94 24.23 -19.62 23.70
C TYR A 94 23.62 -18.35 23.14
N LEU A 95 23.64 -17.25 23.91
CA LEU A 95 23.05 -15.99 23.48
C LEU A 95 23.71 -15.48 22.20
N ALA A 96 25.05 -15.51 22.14
CA ALA A 96 25.80 -15.14 20.94
C ALA A 96 25.44 -16.04 19.73
N GLY A 97 25.33 -17.35 19.94
CA GLY A 97 24.93 -18.31 18.91
C GLY A 97 23.51 -18.07 18.38
N GLU A 98 22.55 -17.83 19.28
CA GLU A 98 21.16 -17.55 18.93
C GLU A 98 21.02 -16.20 18.22
N VAL A 99 21.71 -15.15 18.68
CA VAL A 99 21.78 -13.85 18.00
C VAL A 99 22.32 -14.04 16.58
N ALA A 100 23.44 -14.74 16.40
CA ALA A 100 24.00 -14.99 15.07
C ALA A 100 23.03 -15.76 14.16
N ALA A 101 22.30 -16.73 14.69
CA ALA A 101 21.29 -17.48 13.94
C ALA A 101 20.09 -16.63 13.53
N GLN A 102 19.61 -15.72 14.40
CA GLN A 102 18.53 -14.81 14.06
C GLN A 102 18.96 -13.69 13.10
N MET A 103 20.20 -13.19 13.22
CA MET A 103 20.76 -12.19 12.31
C MET A 103 20.82 -12.69 10.87
N ARG A 104 21.25 -13.94 10.63
CA ARG A 104 21.25 -14.52 9.27
C ARG A 104 19.86 -14.48 8.63
N ARG A 105 18.82 -14.80 9.40
CA ARG A 105 17.42 -14.76 8.94
C ARG A 105 16.94 -13.33 8.70
N LEU A 106 17.32 -12.37 9.55
CA LEU A 106 17.02 -10.95 9.33
C LEU A 106 17.67 -10.43 8.05
N GLU A 107 18.93 -10.76 7.81
CA GLU A 107 19.67 -10.36 6.61
C GLU A 107 19.04 -10.95 5.33
N GLU A 108 18.64 -12.22 5.35
CA GLU A 108 17.86 -12.85 4.26
C GLU A 108 16.53 -12.13 4.01
N GLN A 109 15.80 -11.82 5.08
CA GLN A 109 14.50 -11.15 4.98
C GLN A 109 14.64 -9.70 4.49
N ARG A 110 15.65 -8.95 4.93
CA ARG A 110 15.96 -7.60 4.44
C ARG A 110 16.39 -7.62 2.99
N ARG A 111 17.21 -8.58 2.54
CA ARG A 111 17.57 -8.73 1.12
C ARG A 111 16.34 -8.90 0.25
N ARG A 112 15.40 -9.74 0.68
CA ARG A 112 14.14 -10.00 -0.03
C ARG A 112 13.23 -8.77 -0.06
N PHE A 113 12.87 -8.24 1.10
CA PHE A 113 11.85 -7.19 1.21
C PHE A 113 12.38 -5.79 0.93
N GLY A 114 13.67 -5.55 1.19
CA GLY A 114 14.33 -4.27 0.91
C GLY A 114 14.74 -4.08 -0.53
N ARG A 115 14.69 -5.11 -1.38
CA ARG A 115 15.19 -5.09 -2.78
C ARG A 115 16.59 -4.44 -2.90
N GLY A 116 17.49 -4.80 -1.97
CA GLY A 116 18.85 -4.25 -1.90
C GLY A 116 18.97 -2.83 -1.35
N ARG A 117 17.88 -2.19 -0.91
CA ARG A 117 17.89 -0.86 -0.29
C ARG A 117 18.12 -0.95 1.23
N PRO A 118 18.82 0.02 1.83
CA PRO A 118 18.96 0.09 3.27
C PRO A 118 17.63 0.43 3.97
N PRO A 119 17.49 0.11 5.28
CA PRO A 119 16.39 0.57 6.12
C PRO A 119 16.14 2.07 5.98
N ARG A 120 14.87 2.49 5.93
CA ARG A 120 14.55 3.91 6.01
C ARG A 120 14.93 4.48 7.39
N PRO A 121 15.54 5.66 7.45
CA PRO A 121 15.91 6.27 8.73
C PRO A 121 14.67 6.68 9.53
N VAL A 122 14.70 6.36 10.83
CA VAL A 122 13.62 6.66 11.78
C VAL A 122 13.86 7.94 12.60
N GLU A 123 15.12 8.39 12.68
CA GLU A 123 15.54 9.50 13.53
C GLU A 123 14.76 10.79 13.21
N GLY A 124 14.24 11.45 14.26
CA GLY A 124 13.52 12.71 14.13
C GLY A 124 12.16 12.63 13.40
N ARG A 125 11.70 11.45 12.99
CA ARG A 125 10.42 11.27 12.27
C ARG A 125 9.26 10.90 13.19
N VAL A 126 8.04 11.11 12.69
CA VAL A 126 6.86 10.39 13.20
C VAL A 126 6.92 8.99 12.61
N VAL A 127 7.00 7.98 13.46
CA VAL A 127 7.08 6.57 13.06
C VAL A 127 5.86 5.85 13.59
N ILE A 128 5.16 5.14 12.71
CA ILE A 128 3.94 4.39 13.01
C ILE A 128 4.22 2.91 12.76
N VAL A 129 4.30 2.11 13.82
CA VAL A 129 4.50 0.66 13.73
C VAL A 129 3.15 -0.03 13.64
N VAL A 130 2.97 -0.86 12.62
CA VAL A 130 1.68 -1.47 12.25
C VAL A 130 1.77 -3.00 12.28
N ASP A 131 0.75 -3.63 12.85
CA ASP A 131 0.50 -5.08 12.80
C ASP A 131 -0.99 -5.36 12.51
N ASP A 132 -1.34 -6.55 12.03
CA ASP A 132 -2.74 -6.94 11.76
C ASP A 132 -3.54 -7.27 13.03
N GLY A 133 -2.86 -7.54 14.14
CA GLY A 133 -3.46 -7.47 15.46
C GLY A 133 -2.51 -7.87 16.58
N LEU A 134 -2.90 -7.57 17.83
CA LEU A 134 -2.09 -7.87 19.02
C LEU A 134 -2.71 -8.99 19.84
N ALA A 135 -2.27 -10.23 19.61
CA ALA A 135 -2.64 -11.35 20.49
C ALA A 135 -1.85 -11.27 21.82
N THR A 136 -0.57 -11.63 21.79
CA THR A 136 0.33 -11.57 22.95
C THR A 136 1.14 -10.27 23.01
N GLY A 137 1.26 -9.54 21.88
CA GLY A 137 2.01 -8.28 21.80
C GLY A 137 3.54 -8.42 21.75
N ALA A 138 4.09 -9.64 21.86
CA ALA A 138 5.54 -9.84 21.96
C ALA A 138 6.33 -9.31 20.75
N THR A 139 5.84 -9.55 19.53
CA THR A 139 6.49 -9.07 18.29
C THR A 139 6.43 -7.55 18.19
N MET A 140 5.27 -6.96 18.50
CA MET A 140 5.10 -5.51 18.56
C MET A 140 6.00 -4.87 19.62
N ALA A 141 6.12 -5.45 20.80
CA ALA A 141 7.00 -4.95 21.86
C ALA A 141 8.47 -4.92 21.40
N ALA A 142 8.92 -5.98 20.72
CA ALA A 142 10.26 -6.02 20.13
C ALA A 142 10.45 -4.93 19.06
N ALA A 143 9.48 -4.77 18.15
CA ALA A 143 9.52 -3.75 17.11
C ALA A 143 9.56 -2.33 17.69
N LEU A 144 8.73 -2.04 18.70
CA LEU A 144 8.71 -0.72 19.34
C LEU A 144 10.03 -0.39 20.04
N ARG A 145 10.65 -1.35 20.72
CA ARG A 145 11.98 -1.16 21.36
C ARG A 145 13.07 -0.88 20.33
N ALA A 146 13.12 -1.68 19.26
CA ALA A 146 14.08 -1.47 18.17
C ALA A 146 13.91 -0.10 17.51
N VAL A 147 12.67 0.30 17.19
CA VAL A 147 12.40 1.61 16.60
C VAL A 147 12.73 2.75 17.56
N ARG A 148 12.44 2.60 18.86
CA ARG A 148 12.76 3.61 19.88
C ARG A 148 14.26 3.89 19.97
N ALA A 149 15.11 2.88 19.83
CA ALA A 149 16.56 3.03 19.85
C ALA A 149 17.08 3.98 18.75
N GLY A 150 16.37 4.03 17.61
CA GLY A 150 16.64 4.98 16.53
C GLY A 150 16.14 6.41 16.76
N ARG A 151 15.62 6.73 17.95
CA ARG A 151 15.23 8.10 18.37
C ARG A 151 14.24 8.80 17.42
N PRO A 152 13.06 8.22 17.15
CA PRO A 152 12.01 8.91 16.42
C PRO A 152 11.51 10.12 17.23
N ARG A 153 11.02 11.16 16.52
CA ARG A 153 10.35 12.30 17.16
C ARG A 153 9.06 11.87 17.86
N ARG A 154 8.37 10.88 17.30
CA ARG A 154 7.18 10.27 17.92
C ARG A 154 7.03 8.83 17.43
N LEU A 155 6.78 7.92 18.35
CA LEU A 155 6.56 6.51 18.10
C LEU A 155 5.10 6.14 18.38
N VAL A 156 4.40 5.66 17.35
CA VAL A 156 2.99 5.28 17.44
C VAL A 156 2.87 3.78 17.17
N CYS A 157 2.14 3.06 18.01
CA CYS A 157 1.69 1.70 17.73
C CYS A 157 0.27 1.77 17.14
N ALA A 158 0.04 1.22 15.96
CA ALA A 158 -1.28 1.24 15.32
C ALA A 158 -1.70 -0.17 14.90
N VAL A 159 -2.82 -0.64 15.45
CA VAL A 159 -3.35 -1.99 15.19
C VAL A 159 -4.88 -1.98 15.08
N PRO A 160 -5.48 -2.81 14.22
CA PRO A 160 -6.94 -2.86 14.11
C PRO A 160 -7.58 -3.45 15.36
N VAL A 161 -7.01 -4.53 15.89
CA VAL A 161 -7.58 -5.28 17.02
C VAL A 161 -6.49 -5.80 17.93
N GLY A 162 -6.75 -5.86 19.23
CA GLY A 162 -5.79 -6.41 20.19
C GLY A 162 -6.41 -6.86 21.50
N SER A 163 -5.73 -7.77 22.20
CA SER A 163 -6.10 -8.13 23.56
C SER A 163 -5.84 -6.94 24.49
N PRO A 164 -6.67 -6.73 25.54
CA PRO A 164 -6.44 -5.64 26.49
C PRO A 164 -5.04 -5.66 27.12
N ALA A 165 -4.49 -6.86 27.37
CA ALA A 165 -3.14 -7.01 27.93
C ALA A 165 -2.04 -6.56 26.95
N ALA A 166 -2.11 -7.00 25.68
CA ALA A 166 -1.11 -6.64 24.69
C ALA A 166 -1.16 -5.14 24.33
N VAL A 167 -2.35 -4.52 24.31
CA VAL A 167 -2.50 -3.08 24.09
C VAL A 167 -1.88 -2.28 25.24
N ARG A 168 -2.09 -2.70 26.50
CA ARG A 168 -1.43 -2.07 27.66
C ARG A 168 0.10 -2.18 27.58
N GLN A 169 0.61 -3.34 27.17
CA GLN A 169 2.05 -3.53 26.99
C GLN A 169 2.62 -2.60 25.91
N ALA A 170 1.93 -2.45 24.78
CA ALA A 170 2.34 -1.52 23.73
C ALA A 170 2.31 -0.06 24.21
N ALA A 171 1.35 0.31 25.05
CA ALA A 171 1.22 1.66 25.61
C ALA A 171 2.37 2.04 26.55
N ALA A 172 3.06 1.06 27.15
CA ALA A 172 4.27 1.32 27.93
C ALA A 172 5.52 1.59 27.07
N LEU A 173 5.48 1.30 25.76
CA LEU A 173 6.64 1.35 24.87
C LEU A 173 6.52 2.44 23.78
N ALA A 174 5.30 2.81 23.40
CA ALA A 174 4.99 3.82 22.40
C ALA A 174 4.53 5.15 23.04
N ASP A 175 4.70 6.26 22.33
CA ASP A 175 4.17 7.56 22.76
C ASP A 175 2.65 7.64 22.57
N GLU A 176 2.12 6.81 21.68
CA GLU A 176 0.69 6.68 21.42
C GLU A 176 0.34 5.26 20.96
N VAL A 177 -0.82 4.75 21.38
CA VAL A 177 -1.39 3.51 20.85
C VAL A 177 -2.76 3.80 20.23
N VAL A 178 -2.90 3.43 18.96
CA VAL A 178 -4.16 3.45 18.22
C VAL A 178 -4.61 2.00 18.04
N CYS A 179 -5.67 1.61 18.76
CA CYS A 179 -6.30 0.31 18.61
C CYS A 179 -7.79 0.50 18.33
N LEU A 180 -8.29 0.03 17.18
CA LEU A 180 -9.69 0.26 16.79
C LEU A 180 -10.68 -0.56 17.63
N ALA A 181 -10.27 -1.72 18.13
CA ALA A 181 -11.10 -2.57 18.99
C ALA A 181 -10.27 -3.44 19.96
N THR A 182 -10.75 -3.54 21.19
CA THR A 182 -10.14 -4.36 22.26
C THR A 182 -11.13 -5.38 22.84
N PRO A 183 -11.56 -6.37 22.03
CA PRO A 183 -12.57 -7.34 22.45
C PRO A 183 -12.10 -8.17 23.64
N SER A 184 -13.03 -8.52 24.51
CA SER A 184 -12.83 -9.41 25.65
C SER A 184 -14.01 -10.40 25.71
N PRO A 185 -13.77 -11.72 25.66
CA PRO A 185 -12.47 -12.38 25.60
C PRO A 185 -11.76 -12.22 24.23
N PHE A 186 -10.42 -12.25 24.23
CA PHE A 186 -9.61 -12.24 23.01
C PHE A 186 -9.01 -13.62 22.75
N ARG A 187 -9.27 -14.22 21.58
CA ARG A 187 -8.75 -15.55 21.23
C ARG A 187 -7.65 -15.50 20.16
N ALA A 188 -7.98 -15.07 18.95
CA ALA A 188 -7.04 -15.00 17.84
C ALA A 188 -7.36 -13.81 16.94
N VAL A 189 -6.34 -13.24 16.30
CA VAL A 189 -6.47 -12.08 15.40
C VAL A 189 -7.43 -12.37 14.24
N GLY A 190 -7.29 -13.53 13.59
CA GLY A 190 -8.07 -13.89 12.41
C GLY A 190 -9.59 -14.00 12.63
N LEU A 191 -10.07 -14.16 13.88
CA LEU A 191 -11.51 -14.20 14.18
C LEU A 191 -12.21 -12.85 13.98
N TYR A 192 -11.44 -11.77 13.89
CA TYR A 192 -11.96 -10.41 13.73
C TYR A 192 -11.91 -9.93 12.28
N TYR A 193 -11.66 -10.83 11.34
CA TYR A 193 -11.63 -10.58 9.90
C TYR A 193 -12.55 -11.55 9.17
N LEU A 194 -13.31 -11.08 8.19
CA LEU A 194 -14.08 -11.95 7.28
C LEU A 194 -13.13 -12.66 6.30
N GLY A 195 -12.15 -11.92 5.76
CA GLY A 195 -11.04 -12.42 4.94
C GLY A 195 -9.70 -12.25 5.65
N PHE A 196 -9.00 -13.35 5.91
CA PHE A 196 -7.72 -13.37 6.62
C PHE A 196 -6.68 -14.29 5.97
N ASP A 197 -6.60 -14.21 4.64
CA ASP A 197 -5.70 -15.06 3.85
C ASP A 197 -4.22 -14.80 4.18
N GLN A 198 -3.38 -15.78 3.90
CA GLN A 198 -1.94 -15.61 4.08
C GLN A 198 -1.40 -14.64 3.04
N VAL A 199 -0.74 -13.57 3.52
CA VAL A 199 -0.01 -12.65 2.64
C VAL A 199 1.26 -13.32 2.15
N THR A 200 1.37 -13.45 0.84
CA THR A 200 2.52 -13.97 0.11
C THR A 200 3.67 -12.98 0.12
N ASP A 201 4.88 -13.48 -0.12
CA ASP A 201 6.04 -12.59 -0.23
C ASP A 201 5.96 -11.68 -1.48
N GLU A 202 5.29 -12.13 -2.56
CA GLU A 202 5.02 -11.30 -3.74
C GLU A 202 4.10 -10.11 -3.41
N GLU A 203 3.10 -10.31 -2.56
CA GLU A 203 2.25 -9.22 -2.07
C GLU A 203 3.02 -8.25 -1.18
N VAL A 204 3.93 -8.75 -0.33
CA VAL A 204 4.84 -7.91 0.46
C VAL A 204 5.71 -7.06 -0.46
N GLU A 205 6.34 -7.68 -1.46
CA GLU A 205 7.22 -6.99 -2.40
C GLU A 205 6.46 -5.96 -3.24
N ARG A 206 5.25 -6.27 -3.72
CA ARG A 206 4.38 -5.31 -4.40
C ARG A 206 3.97 -4.15 -3.50
N ALA A 207 3.64 -4.42 -2.24
CA ALA A 207 3.28 -3.37 -1.29
C ALA A 207 4.47 -2.47 -0.95
N LEU A 208 5.69 -3.01 -0.85
CA LEU A 208 6.91 -2.26 -0.53
C LEU A 208 7.55 -1.56 -1.72
N ALA A 209 7.22 -1.97 -2.95
CA ALA A 209 7.63 -1.24 -4.15
C ALA A 209 7.31 0.25 -3.96
N ARG A 210 8.36 1.10 -4.04
CA ARG A 210 8.16 2.54 -4.01
C ARG A 210 7.27 2.88 -5.21
N ARG A 211 6.25 3.71 -4.97
CA ARG A 211 5.82 4.65 -5.99
C ARG A 211 6.82 5.78 -5.93
N ASP A 212 7.83 5.74 -6.79
CA ASP A 212 8.65 6.92 -6.98
C ASP A 212 7.80 7.92 -7.76
N PRO A 213 7.46 9.10 -7.20
CA PRO A 213 6.77 10.12 -7.98
C PRO A 213 7.60 10.60 -9.18
N ASP A 214 8.92 10.36 -9.15
CA ASP A 214 9.89 10.68 -10.20
C ASP A 214 10.19 9.51 -11.16
N GLU A 215 9.65 8.30 -10.93
CA GLU A 215 9.63 7.31 -12.02
C GLU A 215 8.60 7.82 -13.05
N ALA A 216 9.13 8.43 -14.10
CA ALA A 216 8.36 9.14 -15.09
C ALA A 216 7.23 8.27 -15.64
N VAL A 217 6.02 8.84 -15.65
CA VAL A 217 4.93 8.35 -16.48
C VAL A 217 5.47 8.29 -17.91
N VAL A 218 5.55 7.09 -18.48
CA VAL A 218 5.97 6.91 -19.86
C VAL A 218 4.79 7.32 -20.73
N GLN A 219 4.93 8.47 -21.39
CA GLN A 219 3.95 8.96 -22.33
C GLN A 219 4.20 8.36 -23.72
N ARG A 220 3.16 7.85 -24.36
CA ARG A 220 3.20 7.28 -25.70
C ARG A 220 2.04 7.83 -26.52
N GLU A 221 2.35 8.58 -27.57
CA GLU A 221 1.34 8.90 -28.59
C GLU A 221 1.00 7.64 -29.39
N VAL A 222 -0.28 7.35 -29.51
CA VAL A 222 -0.81 6.20 -30.25
C VAL A 222 -1.91 6.65 -31.20
N ARG A 223 -2.13 5.85 -32.24
CA ARG A 223 -3.24 6.04 -33.19
C ARG A 223 -4.12 4.82 -33.17
N ILE A 224 -5.39 5.03 -32.87
CA ILE A 224 -6.38 3.96 -32.71
C ILE A 224 -7.21 3.89 -33.99
N PRO A 225 -7.17 2.77 -34.73
CA PRO A 225 -8.07 2.56 -35.86
C PRO A 225 -9.51 2.47 -35.38
N ALA A 226 -10.39 3.30 -35.94
CA ALA A 226 -11.82 3.25 -35.68
C ALA A 226 -12.58 3.65 -36.95
N ASP A 227 -13.48 2.78 -37.41
CA ASP A 227 -14.13 2.91 -38.71
C ASP A 227 -13.08 3.09 -39.83
N ASP A 228 -13.13 4.19 -40.58
CA ASP A 228 -12.20 4.59 -41.64
C ASP A 228 -11.18 5.66 -41.21
N VAL A 229 -11.11 5.98 -39.92
CA VAL A 229 -10.22 7.02 -39.37
C VAL A 229 -9.20 6.47 -38.37
N LEU A 230 -8.14 7.25 -38.13
CA LEU A 230 -7.15 7.01 -37.08
C LEU A 230 -7.31 8.06 -35.98
N LEU A 231 -7.79 7.65 -34.82
CA LEU A 231 -8.01 8.55 -33.69
C LEU A 231 -6.70 8.79 -32.93
N PRO A 232 -6.27 10.06 -32.75
CA PRO A 232 -5.09 10.37 -31.96
C PRO A 232 -5.38 10.16 -30.47
N ALA A 233 -4.45 9.49 -29.78
CA ALA A 233 -4.54 9.29 -28.35
C ALA A 233 -3.17 9.38 -27.66
N GLU A 234 -3.20 9.71 -26.37
CA GLU A 234 -2.04 9.77 -25.49
C GLU A 234 -2.21 8.69 -24.42
N LEU A 235 -1.33 7.69 -24.44
CA LEU A 235 -1.26 6.64 -23.41
C LEU A 235 -0.17 6.99 -22.41
N ASP A 236 -0.58 7.18 -21.17
CA ASP A 236 0.28 7.49 -20.04
C ASP A 236 0.40 6.28 -19.12
N MET A 237 1.61 5.72 -19.03
CA MET A 237 1.90 4.52 -18.24
C MET A 237 2.72 4.87 -17.00
N PRO A 238 2.11 4.92 -15.80
CA PRO A 238 2.86 4.96 -14.57
C PRO A 238 3.59 3.63 -14.34
N PRO A 239 4.61 3.60 -13.46
CA PRO A 239 5.26 2.35 -13.05
C PRO A 239 4.27 1.40 -12.39
N ASP A 240 4.34 0.13 -12.76
CA ASP A 240 3.49 -0.96 -12.22
C ASP A 240 1.98 -0.59 -12.21
N PRO A 241 1.39 -0.33 -13.40
CA PRO A 241 0.01 0.14 -13.49
C PRO A 241 -0.95 -0.93 -12.99
N ARG A 242 -1.92 -0.53 -12.15
CA ARG A 242 -2.92 -1.45 -11.56
C ARG A 242 -4.22 -1.53 -12.35
N GLY A 243 -4.37 -0.68 -13.35
CA GLY A 243 -5.57 -0.52 -14.15
C GLY A 243 -5.37 0.56 -15.20
N LEU A 244 -6.28 0.61 -16.17
CA LEU A 244 -6.33 1.60 -17.23
C LEU A 244 -7.67 2.34 -17.18
N VAL A 245 -7.63 3.67 -17.28
CA VAL A 245 -8.82 4.50 -17.47
C VAL A 245 -8.79 5.16 -18.85
N ILE A 246 -9.77 4.87 -19.68
CA ILE A 246 -9.96 5.54 -20.98
C ILE A 246 -10.86 6.76 -20.79
N PHE A 247 -10.39 7.92 -21.23
CA PHE A 247 -11.13 9.17 -21.15
C PHE A 247 -12.00 9.35 -22.39
N ALA A 248 -13.29 9.07 -22.26
CA ALA A 248 -14.30 9.36 -23.28
C ALA A 248 -14.58 10.87 -23.32
N HIS A 249 -13.78 11.61 -24.10
CA HIS A 249 -13.98 13.04 -24.30
C HIS A 249 -15.29 13.28 -25.08
N GLY A 250 -16.20 14.06 -24.49
CA GLY A 250 -17.40 14.53 -25.17
C GLY A 250 -17.17 15.81 -25.98
N SER A 251 -18.25 16.39 -26.49
CA SER A 251 -18.26 17.60 -27.31
C SER A 251 -17.45 18.74 -26.70
N GLY A 252 -16.57 19.37 -27.49
CA GLY A 252 -15.81 20.56 -27.08
C GLY A 252 -14.70 20.30 -26.06
N SER A 253 -14.29 19.04 -25.88
CA SER A 253 -13.11 18.68 -25.11
C SER A 253 -12.24 17.72 -25.93
N SER A 254 -10.93 17.95 -25.89
CA SER A 254 -9.94 17.06 -26.51
C SER A 254 -8.98 16.50 -25.45
N ARG A 255 -8.05 15.64 -25.87
CA ARG A 255 -6.92 15.16 -25.06
C ARG A 255 -6.09 16.30 -24.45
N HIS A 256 -6.15 17.50 -25.03
CA HIS A 256 -5.47 18.71 -24.54
C HIS A 256 -6.21 19.45 -23.42
N SER A 257 -7.39 18.98 -23.03
CA SER A 257 -8.21 19.59 -21.98
C SER A 257 -7.47 19.64 -20.64
N THR A 258 -7.18 20.85 -20.15
CA THR A 258 -6.46 21.07 -18.88
C THR A 258 -7.14 20.38 -17.70
N ARG A 259 -8.48 20.36 -17.69
CA ARG A 259 -9.27 19.70 -16.65
C ARG A 259 -9.06 18.18 -16.68
N ASN A 260 -9.17 17.56 -17.86
CA ASN A 260 -9.05 16.10 -17.96
C ASN A 260 -7.61 15.64 -17.72
N ARG A 261 -6.61 16.40 -18.19
CA ARG A 261 -5.20 16.16 -17.88
C ARG A 261 -4.91 16.26 -16.38
N ALA A 262 -5.56 17.18 -15.67
CA ALA A 262 -5.44 17.27 -14.21
C ALA A 262 -6.03 16.03 -13.51
N VAL A 263 -7.18 15.52 -13.95
CA VAL A 263 -7.77 14.28 -13.44
C VAL A 263 -6.87 13.08 -13.77
N ALA A 264 -6.37 12.98 -14.99
CA ALA A 264 -5.46 11.93 -15.42
C ALA A 264 -4.19 11.90 -14.57
N ALA A 265 -3.57 13.06 -14.31
CA ALA A 265 -2.40 13.16 -13.46
C ALA A 265 -2.66 12.67 -12.01
N VAL A 266 -3.87 12.88 -11.47
CA VAL A 266 -4.25 12.32 -10.15
C VAL A 266 -4.32 10.80 -10.21
N LEU A 267 -4.91 10.23 -11.27
CA LEU A 267 -4.99 8.78 -11.47
C LEU A 267 -3.59 8.15 -11.64
N GLN A 268 -2.74 8.77 -12.45
CA GLN A 268 -1.36 8.35 -12.69
C GLN A 268 -0.53 8.32 -11.40
N ARG A 269 -0.62 9.37 -10.56
CA ARG A 269 0.01 9.38 -9.22
C ARG A 269 -0.52 8.28 -8.29
N ARG A 270 -1.72 7.77 -8.57
CA ARG A 270 -2.34 6.62 -7.89
C ARG A 270 -2.12 5.31 -8.67
N GLY A 271 -1.14 5.27 -9.57
CA GLY A 271 -0.69 4.09 -10.33
C GLY A 271 -1.74 3.50 -11.27
N ILE A 272 -2.60 4.36 -11.81
CA ILE A 272 -3.59 3.99 -12.82
C ILE A 272 -3.12 4.61 -14.14
N ALA A 273 -2.95 3.77 -15.16
CA ALA A 273 -2.67 4.22 -16.51
C ALA A 273 -3.86 4.98 -17.09
N THR A 274 -3.60 5.92 -17.99
CA THR A 274 -4.67 6.70 -18.63
C THR A 274 -4.50 6.77 -20.13
N LEU A 275 -5.60 6.61 -20.86
CA LEU A 275 -5.65 6.78 -22.31
C LEU A 275 -6.57 7.96 -22.64
N LEU A 276 -5.99 9.07 -23.10
CA LEU A 276 -6.72 10.27 -23.48
C LEU A 276 -6.80 10.32 -25.01
N LEU A 277 -7.99 10.14 -25.57
CA LEU A 277 -8.22 10.13 -27.02
C LEU A 277 -9.25 11.16 -27.46
N ASP A 278 -9.08 11.66 -28.68
CA ASP A 278 -10.10 12.45 -29.37
C ASP A 278 -11.02 11.49 -30.12
N LEU A 279 -12.31 11.43 -29.73
CA LEU A 279 -13.30 10.56 -30.36
C LEU A 279 -13.80 11.10 -31.71
N LEU A 280 -13.51 12.35 -32.02
CA LEU A 280 -13.84 13.00 -33.29
C LEU A 280 -12.55 13.47 -33.97
N THR A 281 -12.53 13.44 -35.30
CA THR A 281 -11.52 14.14 -36.08
C THR A 281 -11.73 15.66 -35.95
N ALA A 282 -10.75 16.45 -36.39
CA ALA A 282 -10.87 17.92 -36.34
C ALA A 282 -12.06 18.44 -37.17
N ASP A 283 -12.36 17.80 -38.31
CA ASP A 283 -13.47 18.19 -39.19
C ASP A 283 -14.82 17.81 -38.57
N GLU A 284 -14.93 16.64 -37.97
CA GLU A 284 -16.15 16.21 -37.28
C GLU A 284 -16.39 16.98 -35.99
N ASP A 285 -15.33 17.34 -35.25
CA ASP A 285 -15.49 18.20 -34.09
C ASP A 285 -15.88 19.63 -34.50
N ALA A 286 -15.66 20.08 -35.74
CA ALA A 286 -16.21 21.36 -36.21
C ALA A 286 -17.73 21.29 -36.43
N ASP A 287 -18.28 20.10 -36.69
CA ASP A 287 -19.71 19.89 -36.89
C ASP A 287 -20.45 19.67 -35.56
N VAL A 288 -21.46 20.50 -35.33
CA VAL A 288 -22.30 20.43 -34.13
C VAL A 288 -23.08 19.12 -34.08
N ALA A 289 -23.54 18.58 -35.21
CA ALA A 289 -24.32 17.33 -35.19
C ALA A 289 -23.46 16.15 -34.72
N SER A 290 -22.25 16.03 -35.26
CA SER A 290 -21.27 15.00 -34.90
C SER A 290 -20.87 15.05 -33.41
N ARG A 291 -20.76 16.24 -32.82
CA ARG A 291 -20.51 16.41 -31.37
C ARG A 291 -21.54 15.78 -30.45
N PHE A 292 -22.79 15.65 -30.92
CA PHE A 292 -23.90 15.08 -30.16
C PHE A 292 -24.34 13.70 -30.68
N ASP A 293 -23.66 13.14 -31.68
CA ASP A 293 -23.89 11.77 -32.15
C ASP A 293 -23.31 10.74 -31.17
N ILE A 294 -24.11 10.36 -30.18
CA ILE A 294 -23.72 9.38 -29.16
C ILE A 294 -23.39 8.02 -29.77
N ALA A 295 -24.04 7.63 -30.87
CA ALA A 295 -23.80 6.35 -31.51
C ALA A 295 -22.42 6.31 -32.15
N LEU A 296 -22.01 7.39 -32.83
CA LEU A 296 -20.66 7.55 -33.37
C LEU A 296 -19.61 7.51 -32.25
N LEU A 297 -19.80 8.32 -31.21
CA LEU A 297 -18.87 8.39 -30.07
C LEU A 297 -18.71 7.04 -29.36
N ALA A 298 -19.81 6.30 -29.16
CA ALA A 298 -19.79 4.99 -28.52
C ALA A 298 -19.07 3.94 -29.37
N ARG A 299 -19.29 3.91 -30.70
CA ARG A 299 -18.57 2.99 -31.60
C ARG A 299 -17.06 3.22 -31.55
N ARG A 300 -16.64 4.48 -31.57
CA ARG A 300 -15.21 4.85 -31.50
C ARG A 300 -14.59 4.56 -30.15
N LEU A 301 -15.34 4.76 -29.07
CA LEU A 301 -14.91 4.35 -27.74
C LEU A 301 -14.76 2.83 -27.62
N ARG A 302 -15.67 2.05 -28.23
CA ARG A 302 -15.54 0.59 -28.32
C ARG A 302 -14.25 0.19 -29.05
N ALA A 303 -13.93 0.81 -30.18
CA ALA A 303 -12.69 0.57 -30.89
C ALA A 303 -11.44 0.84 -30.02
N ALA A 304 -11.48 1.88 -29.19
CA ALA A 304 -10.41 2.16 -28.23
C ALA A 304 -10.30 1.12 -27.10
N ILE A 305 -11.43 0.61 -26.61
CA ILE A 305 -11.45 -0.50 -25.63
C ILE A 305 -10.83 -1.75 -26.24
N ASP A 306 -11.20 -2.09 -27.47
CA ASP A 306 -10.70 -3.28 -28.16
C ASP A 306 -9.20 -3.15 -28.47
N TRP A 307 -8.76 -1.95 -28.89
CA TRP A 307 -7.35 -1.64 -29.04
C TRP A 307 -6.56 -1.82 -27.74
N ALA A 308 -7.05 -1.28 -26.62
CA ALA A 308 -6.40 -1.41 -25.32
C ALA A 308 -6.34 -2.86 -24.82
N ARG A 309 -7.33 -3.69 -25.18
CA ARG A 309 -7.32 -5.12 -24.89
C ARG A 309 -6.34 -5.91 -25.74
N ALA A 310 -5.97 -5.40 -26.92
CA ALA A 310 -5.01 -6.02 -27.83
C ALA A 310 -3.57 -5.52 -27.61
N ASP A 311 -3.39 -4.33 -27.03
CA ASP A 311 -2.09 -3.73 -26.78
C ASP A 311 -1.30 -4.47 -25.68
N ARG A 312 -0.01 -4.72 -25.93
CA ARG A 312 0.82 -5.59 -25.07
C ARG A 312 0.98 -5.06 -23.65
N ASP A 313 0.96 -3.74 -23.48
CA ASP A 313 1.24 -3.09 -22.19
C ASP A 313 -0.04 -2.90 -21.37
N THR A 314 -1.21 -2.93 -22.02
CA THR A 314 -2.50 -2.63 -21.38
C THR A 314 -3.48 -3.82 -21.35
N ALA A 315 -3.26 -4.88 -22.14
CA ALA A 315 -4.17 -6.01 -22.29
C ALA A 315 -4.56 -6.73 -20.99
N ARG A 316 -3.68 -6.72 -19.97
CA ARG A 316 -3.91 -7.41 -18.68
C ARG A 316 -4.48 -6.49 -17.61
N LEU A 317 -4.64 -5.20 -17.88
CA LEU A 317 -5.06 -4.23 -16.90
C LEU A 317 -6.59 -4.22 -16.77
N PRO A 318 -7.14 -4.21 -15.54
CA PRO A 318 -8.53 -3.87 -15.32
C PRO A 318 -8.86 -2.52 -15.97
N LEU A 319 -9.92 -2.48 -16.77
CA LEU A 319 -10.28 -1.31 -17.59
C LEU A 319 -11.48 -0.57 -16.98
N GLY A 320 -11.35 0.76 -16.87
CA GLY A 320 -12.42 1.68 -16.52
C GLY A 320 -12.60 2.75 -17.58
N LEU A 321 -13.80 3.36 -17.61
CA LEU A 321 -14.12 4.47 -18.49
C LEU A 321 -14.39 5.73 -17.65
N PHE A 322 -13.90 6.87 -18.13
CA PHE A 322 -14.19 8.18 -17.55
C PHE A 322 -14.79 9.08 -18.63
N GLY A 323 -16.00 9.57 -18.42
CA GLY A 323 -16.69 10.44 -19.37
C GLY A 323 -17.55 11.48 -18.66
N ALA A 324 -17.82 12.59 -19.35
CA ALA A 324 -18.75 13.63 -18.91
C ALA A 324 -19.60 14.09 -20.09
N SER A 325 -20.85 14.52 -19.83
CA SER A 325 -21.79 14.95 -20.88
C SER A 325 -21.96 13.87 -21.97
N THR A 326 -21.83 14.22 -23.26
CA THR A 326 -21.92 13.25 -24.37
C THR A 326 -20.91 12.12 -24.28
N GLY A 327 -19.73 12.37 -23.70
CA GLY A 327 -18.73 11.33 -23.43
C GLY A 327 -19.19 10.34 -22.34
N ALA A 328 -19.98 10.77 -21.35
CA ALA A 328 -20.58 9.87 -20.37
C ALA A 328 -21.67 9.00 -21.02
N ALA A 329 -22.50 9.60 -21.88
CA ALA A 329 -23.51 8.84 -22.62
C ALA A 329 -22.85 7.78 -23.52
N ALA A 330 -21.77 8.14 -24.23
CA ALA A 330 -20.99 7.20 -25.03
C ALA A 330 -20.39 6.07 -24.17
N ALA A 331 -19.83 6.38 -23.00
CA ALA A 331 -19.26 5.39 -22.09
C ALA A 331 -20.28 4.41 -21.51
N VAL A 332 -21.53 4.83 -21.33
CA VAL A 332 -22.62 3.94 -20.87
C VAL A 332 -23.10 2.99 -21.98
N VAL A 333 -23.01 3.42 -23.24
CA VAL A 333 -23.42 2.62 -24.42
C VAL A 333 -22.31 1.68 -24.90
N ALA A 334 -21.05 2.11 -24.76
CA ALA A 334 -19.85 1.37 -25.15
C ALA A 334 -19.45 0.32 -24.12
#